data_AF-A0A257DT31-F1
#
_entry.id   AF-A0A257DT31-F1
#
_cell.length_a   1.000
_cell.length_b   1.000
_cell.length_c   1.000
_cell.angle_alpha   90.00
_cell.angle_beta   90.00
_cell.angle_gamma   90.00
#
_symmetry.space_group_name_H-M   'P 1'
#
loop_
_entity.id
_entity.type
_entity.pdbx_description
1 polymer ?
#
loop_
_entity_poly.entity_id
_entity_poly.type
_entity_poly.pdbx_seq_one_letter_code
_entity_poly.pdbx_strand_id
1 'polypeptide(L)'
;MRLSDASVVIRPRSSWEAMDLGVLMAREHRQLLMSSWALVTLPVFALITALLWKYPSTAMFLLWWLKPAFDRLPLYILSKALFGETPSLKQAVRQWPRLLNGQLLASLTWRRFSLSRSFVMPVSQLEGLDGHSRQKRLGVLLQHNAGAARWLTIIGAHLEIGLWFGCMALFYLFIPQQVELGWDWQRLALSTSNEALWLEHLSNAFYALVLVFWEPIYVACGFSLYLNRRTVLEAWDLELVFRRLRERLSSVAPLMLLLIAMTLLPFSPSAMANEAKLPSPASASQSIKSVLENPPFKNPETVTRYRFDGEKPAAENKPHGDGKLPAWLQALLDNLNSNAFKHVAQGLEVLLWSLLIAGLALVVWRYRDWLQTFVSRRGPPPNVAKPAPMQLFGLQLGTETLPEDIASTAEQLWASQPREALGLLYRGLLSRLLHDFNLPLKSADTEGQVLDRVHQLQQPQLLAFSNELTQHWQNLAYGHHLPPASVQQKLCSDWRALFSSGGA
;
A
#
# COMPACT_ATOMS: atom_id res chain seq x y z
N MET A 1 6.33 0.87 -23.30
CA MET A 1 6.68 0.28 -21.99
C MET A 1 5.96 -1.05 -21.89
N ARG A 2 6.68 -2.16 -21.69
CA ARG A 2 6.06 -3.48 -21.50
C ARG A 2 5.72 -3.65 -20.02
N LEU A 3 4.57 -4.24 -19.72
CA LEU A 3 4.13 -4.51 -18.34
C LEU A 3 5.02 -5.53 -17.62
N SER A 4 5.77 -6.34 -18.37
CA SER A 4 6.75 -7.30 -17.85
C SER A 4 7.93 -6.65 -17.13
N ASP A 5 8.24 -5.40 -17.47
CA ASP A 5 9.46 -4.71 -17.03
C ASP A 5 9.17 -3.82 -15.81
N ALA A 6 7.97 -3.92 -15.24
CA ALA A 6 7.58 -3.17 -14.06
C ALA A 6 8.35 -3.65 -12.82
N SER A 7 9.02 -2.71 -12.12
CA SER A 7 9.76 -3.00 -10.88
C SER A 7 8.86 -3.38 -9.71
N VAL A 8 7.56 -3.07 -9.81
CA VAL A 8 6.55 -3.34 -8.79
C VAL A 8 5.65 -4.49 -9.23
N VAL A 9 5.40 -5.43 -8.32
CA VAL A 9 4.41 -6.50 -8.54
C VAL A 9 3.03 -5.90 -8.79
N ILE A 10 2.55 -6.02 -10.04
CA ILE A 10 1.21 -5.60 -10.44
C ILE A 10 0.21 -6.61 -9.89
N ARG A 11 -0.58 -6.19 -8.90
CA ARG A 11 -1.69 -6.95 -8.31
C ARG A 11 -2.76 -5.97 -7.79
N PRO A 12 -4.04 -6.38 -7.74
CA PRO A 12 -5.07 -5.63 -7.05
C PRO A 12 -4.72 -5.44 -5.57
N ARG A 13 -4.79 -4.20 -5.09
CA ARG A 13 -4.53 -3.83 -3.69
C ARG A 13 -5.70 -3.07 -3.09
N SER A 14 -5.79 -3.06 -1.77
CA SER A 14 -6.66 -2.10 -1.08
C SER A 14 -6.17 -0.66 -1.33
N SER A 15 -7.04 0.33 -1.17
CA SER A 15 -6.65 1.74 -1.36
C SER A 15 -5.51 2.17 -0.42
N TRP A 16 -5.53 1.69 0.83
CA TRP A 16 -4.51 2.01 1.83
C TRP A 16 -3.18 1.32 1.52
N GLU A 17 -3.21 0.04 1.14
CA GLU A 17 -2.01 -0.69 0.71
C GLU A 17 -1.39 -0.07 -0.55
N ALA A 18 -2.22 0.47 -1.45
CA ALA A 18 -1.74 1.23 -2.61
C ALA A 18 -1.05 2.55 -2.18
N MET A 19 -1.56 3.27 -1.17
CA MET A 19 -0.84 4.44 -0.66
C MET A 19 0.49 4.06 -0.03
N ASP A 20 0.53 2.99 0.76
CA ASP A 20 1.78 2.49 1.38
C ASP A 20 2.82 2.15 0.32
N LEU A 21 2.41 1.52 -0.78
CA LEU A 21 3.27 1.30 -1.95
C LEU A 21 3.82 2.62 -2.50
N GLY A 22 3.01 3.69 -2.55
CA GLY A 22 3.46 5.02 -2.95
C GLY A 22 4.54 5.58 -2.02
N VAL A 23 4.39 5.41 -0.71
CA VAL A 23 5.43 5.78 0.28
C VAL A 23 6.72 4.98 0.06
N LEU A 24 6.61 3.68 -0.24
CA LEU A 24 7.77 2.83 -0.54
C LEU A 24 8.48 3.27 -1.82
N MET A 25 7.74 3.57 -2.88
CA MET A 25 8.31 4.12 -4.13
C MET A 25 9.02 5.45 -3.88
N ALA A 26 8.43 6.33 -3.07
CA ALA A 26 9.06 7.59 -2.69
C ALA A 26 10.33 7.37 -1.86
N ARG A 27 10.34 6.37 -0.98
CA ARG A 27 11.51 6.00 -0.15
C ARG A 27 12.65 5.46 -1.01
N GLU A 28 12.36 4.60 -1.96
CA GLU A 28 13.35 4.00 -2.87
C GLU A 28 14.06 5.08 -3.70
N HIS A 29 13.31 6.05 -4.23
CA HIS A 29 13.84 7.13 -5.05
C HIS A 29 13.97 8.47 -4.31
N ARG A 30 14.05 8.47 -2.97
CA ARG A 30 13.97 9.67 -2.11
C ARG A 30 14.93 10.78 -2.51
N GLN A 31 16.19 10.41 -2.78
CA GLN A 31 17.23 11.38 -3.11
C GLN A 31 16.89 12.08 -4.42
N LEU A 32 16.56 11.31 -5.47
CA LEU A 32 16.21 11.86 -6.77
C LEU A 32 14.95 12.73 -6.71
N LEU A 33 13.91 12.26 -6.03
CA LEU A 33 12.64 12.98 -5.91
C LEU A 33 12.78 14.30 -5.13
N MET A 34 13.38 14.26 -3.93
CA MET A 34 13.52 15.45 -3.09
C MET A 34 14.50 16.45 -3.69
N SER A 35 15.65 15.99 -4.22
CA SER A 35 16.64 16.90 -4.81
C SER A 35 16.16 17.53 -6.12
N SER A 36 15.48 16.78 -6.99
CA SER A 36 14.93 17.34 -8.23
C SER A 36 13.79 18.32 -7.96
N TRP A 37 12.93 18.03 -6.98
CA TRP A 37 11.88 18.95 -6.56
C TRP A 37 12.51 20.21 -5.95
N ALA A 38 13.43 20.09 -4.99
CA ALA A 38 14.13 21.22 -4.38
C ALA A 38 14.88 22.08 -5.39
N LEU A 39 15.58 21.48 -6.35
CA LEU A 39 16.36 22.20 -7.36
C LEU A 39 15.48 23.04 -8.30
N VAL A 40 14.20 22.70 -8.44
CA VAL A 40 13.23 23.49 -9.21
C VAL A 40 12.50 24.49 -8.32
N THR A 41 12.01 24.05 -7.16
CA THR A 41 11.11 24.87 -6.33
C THR A 41 11.84 25.90 -5.49
N LEU A 42 13.01 25.59 -4.92
CA LEU A 42 13.72 26.52 -4.05
C LEU A 42 14.26 27.74 -4.81
N PRO A 43 14.82 27.62 -6.04
CA PRO A 43 15.20 28.81 -6.80
C PRO A 43 14.01 29.68 -7.19
N VAL A 44 12.87 29.08 -7.56
CA VAL A 44 11.65 29.83 -7.85
C VAL A 44 11.13 30.53 -6.60
N PHE A 45 11.12 29.84 -5.45
CA PHE A 45 10.74 30.42 -4.18
C PHE A 45 11.67 31.58 -3.79
N ALA A 46 12.98 31.38 -3.88
CA ALA A 46 13.97 32.42 -3.58
C ALA A 46 13.78 33.66 -4.49
N LEU A 47 13.51 33.46 -5.77
CA LEU A 47 13.22 34.54 -6.71
C LEU A 47 11.94 35.30 -6.33
N ILE A 48 10.86 34.59 -6.02
CA ILE A 48 9.58 35.19 -5.59
C ILE A 48 9.77 35.97 -4.29
N THR A 49 10.47 35.40 -3.32
CA THR A 49 10.78 36.02 -2.03
C THR A 49 11.67 37.26 -2.20
N ALA A 50 12.67 37.22 -3.08
CA ALA A 50 13.51 38.38 -3.38
C ALA A 50 12.71 39.51 -4.04
N LEU A 51 11.80 39.17 -4.98
CA LEU A 51 10.94 40.15 -5.65
C LEU A 51 9.88 40.76 -4.72
N LEU A 52 9.36 39.96 -3.79
CA LEU A 52 8.29 40.31 -2.86
C LEU A 52 8.80 40.38 -1.41
N TRP A 53 10.00 40.93 -1.21
CA TRP A 53 10.67 40.93 0.10
C TRP A 53 9.82 41.54 1.22
N LYS A 54 9.04 42.59 0.91
CA LYS A 54 8.15 43.27 1.87
C LYS A 54 6.80 42.56 2.06
N TYR A 55 6.50 41.54 1.26
CA TYR A 55 5.23 40.81 1.25
C TYR A 55 5.47 39.28 1.34
N PRO A 56 6.10 38.80 2.42
CA PRO A 56 6.38 37.37 2.63
C PRO A 56 5.12 36.50 2.52
N SER A 57 3.98 36.94 3.05
CA SER A 57 2.74 36.17 2.97
C SER A 57 2.24 36.03 1.51
N THR A 58 2.45 37.04 0.66
CA THR A 58 2.15 36.97 -0.78
C THR A 58 3.12 36.05 -1.52
N ALA A 59 4.41 36.09 -1.18
CA ALA A 59 5.40 35.16 -1.74
C ALA A 59 5.03 33.71 -1.44
N MET A 60 4.62 33.45 -0.20
CA MET A 60 4.15 32.14 0.26
C MET A 60 2.85 31.72 -0.46
N PHE A 61 1.89 32.63 -0.60
CA PHE A 61 0.68 32.38 -1.36
C PHE A 61 0.98 32.01 -2.82
N LEU A 62 1.92 32.69 -3.49
CA LEU A 62 2.33 32.36 -4.86
C LEU A 62 3.02 31.00 -4.95
N LEU A 63 3.89 30.65 -3.98
CA LEU A 63 4.48 29.31 -3.89
C LEU A 63 3.38 28.24 -3.76
N TRP A 64 2.44 28.44 -2.84
CA TRP A 64 1.28 27.57 -2.63
C TRP A 64 0.42 27.49 -3.89
N TRP A 65 0.25 28.60 -4.62
CA TRP A 65 -0.49 28.66 -5.89
C TRP A 65 0.16 27.78 -6.96
N LEU A 66 1.49 27.84 -7.06
CA LEU A 66 2.30 27.14 -8.05
C LEU A 66 2.56 25.67 -7.74
N LYS A 67 2.19 25.15 -6.55
CA LYS A 67 2.32 23.72 -6.18
C LYS A 67 1.97 22.74 -7.31
N PRO A 68 0.82 22.83 -8.00
CA PRO A 68 0.45 21.90 -9.09
C PRO A 68 1.45 21.85 -10.26
N ALA A 69 2.25 22.89 -10.46
CA ALA A 69 3.29 22.93 -11.48
C ALA A 69 4.52 22.10 -11.08
N PHE A 70 4.85 22.08 -9.79
CA PHE A 70 6.00 21.37 -9.24
C PHE A 70 5.74 19.87 -9.08
N ASP A 71 4.52 19.48 -8.71
CA ASP A 71 4.08 18.08 -8.60
C ASP A 71 4.33 17.23 -9.85
N ARG A 72 4.39 17.88 -11.02
CA ARG A 72 4.54 17.18 -12.30
C ARG A 72 5.86 16.47 -12.42
N LEU A 73 6.89 16.99 -11.76
CA LEU A 73 8.23 16.45 -11.83
C LEU A 73 8.35 15.10 -11.10
N PRO A 74 7.95 14.96 -9.81
CA PRO A 74 7.90 13.67 -9.14
C PRO A 74 7.11 12.61 -9.91
N LEU A 75 5.95 12.97 -10.48
CA LEU A 75 5.13 12.05 -11.26
C LEU A 75 5.86 11.54 -12.50
N TYR A 76 6.57 12.42 -13.23
CA TYR A 76 7.38 12.02 -14.38
C TYR A 76 8.48 11.03 -13.97
N ILE A 77 9.22 11.34 -12.91
CA ILE A 77 10.30 10.48 -12.40
C ILE A 77 9.76 9.09 -12.03
N LEU A 78 8.68 9.03 -11.24
CA LEU A 78 8.08 7.78 -10.81
C LEU A 78 7.52 6.96 -11.97
N SER A 79 6.91 7.62 -12.97
CA SER A 79 6.38 6.93 -14.15
C SER A 79 7.47 6.24 -14.97
N LYS A 80 8.69 6.79 -14.95
CA LYS A 80 9.86 6.24 -15.63
C LYS A 80 10.58 5.19 -14.79
N ALA A 81 10.75 5.47 -13.51
CA ALA A 81 11.34 4.56 -12.54
C ALA A 81 10.58 3.23 -12.42
N LEU A 82 9.24 3.26 -12.53
CA LEU A 82 8.40 2.06 -12.50
C LEU A 82 8.79 1.01 -13.56
N PHE A 83 9.33 1.43 -14.70
CA PHE A 83 9.73 0.54 -15.80
C PHE A 83 11.26 0.38 -15.91
N GLY A 84 12.01 0.66 -14.84
CA GLY A 84 13.47 0.50 -14.81
C GLY A 84 14.27 1.59 -15.54
N GLU A 85 13.62 2.56 -16.18
CA GLU A 85 14.27 3.69 -16.87
C GLU A 85 14.42 4.90 -15.93
N THR A 86 15.13 4.77 -14.81
CA THR A 86 15.27 5.89 -13.84
C THR A 86 16.03 7.07 -14.46
N PRO A 87 15.42 8.27 -14.59
CA PRO A 87 16.10 9.42 -15.17
C PRO A 87 17.15 9.96 -14.20
N SER A 88 18.27 10.46 -14.73
CA SER A 88 19.21 11.23 -13.91
C SER A 88 18.61 12.57 -13.48
N LEU A 89 19.12 13.14 -12.37
CA LEU A 89 18.66 14.43 -11.83
C LEU A 89 18.67 15.55 -12.88
N LYS A 90 19.73 15.64 -13.68
CA LYS A 90 19.86 16.61 -14.77
C LYS A 90 18.80 16.42 -15.86
N GLN A 91 18.52 15.17 -16.24
CA GLN A 91 17.49 14.86 -17.23
C GLN A 91 16.09 15.19 -16.72
N ALA A 92 15.81 14.88 -15.45
CA ALA A 92 14.52 15.17 -14.83
C ALA A 92 14.23 16.68 -14.80
N VAL A 93 15.18 17.48 -14.30
CA VAL A 93 15.02 18.95 -14.20
C VAL A 93 14.94 19.60 -15.58
N ARG A 94 15.75 19.14 -16.56
CA ARG A 94 15.67 19.64 -17.94
C ARG A 94 14.31 19.38 -18.60
N GLN A 95 13.63 18.30 -18.20
CA GLN A 95 12.33 17.95 -18.76
C GLN A 95 11.18 18.76 -18.12
N TRP A 96 11.38 19.35 -16.93
CA TRP A 96 10.33 20.05 -16.20
C TRP A 96 9.58 21.12 -17.00
N PRO A 97 10.22 22.03 -17.76
CA PRO A 97 9.49 23.03 -18.55
C PRO A 97 8.53 22.42 -19.58
N ARG A 98 8.88 21.26 -20.14
CA ARG A 98 8.01 20.54 -21.10
C ARG A 98 6.80 19.91 -20.41
N LEU A 99 6.95 19.50 -19.15
CA LEU A 99 5.83 18.96 -18.34
C LEU A 99 4.81 20.04 -18.00
N LEU A 100 5.18 21.32 -18.06
CA LEU A 100 4.26 22.43 -17.81
C LEU A 100 3.28 22.65 -18.97
N ASN A 101 3.59 22.13 -20.17
CA ASN A 101 2.74 22.25 -21.33
C ASN A 101 1.49 21.37 -21.20
N GLY A 102 0.33 21.95 -21.45
CA GLY A 102 -0.95 21.25 -21.39
C GLY A 102 -1.62 21.31 -20.02
N GLN A 103 -2.86 21.81 -20.00
CA GLN A 103 -3.75 21.82 -18.84
C GLN A 103 -3.23 22.50 -17.54
N LEU A 104 -2.07 23.18 -17.55
CA LEU A 104 -1.53 23.91 -16.39
C LEU A 104 -2.48 25.01 -15.90
N LEU A 105 -3.01 25.81 -16.83
CA LEU A 105 -3.95 26.88 -16.47
C LEU A 105 -5.16 26.30 -15.73
N ALA A 106 -5.74 25.22 -16.25
CA ALA A 106 -6.85 24.54 -15.59
C ALA A 106 -6.47 23.94 -14.22
N SER A 107 -5.24 23.43 -14.07
CA SER A 107 -4.69 22.93 -12.80
C SER A 107 -4.44 24.03 -11.77
N LEU A 108 -4.08 25.24 -12.22
CA LEU A 108 -3.84 26.40 -11.36
C LEU A 108 -5.13 27.13 -10.97
N THR A 109 -6.17 27.12 -11.80
CA THR A 109 -7.41 27.88 -11.54
C THR A 109 -8.46 27.04 -10.80
N TRP A 110 -9.35 26.35 -11.51
CA TRP A 110 -10.52 25.70 -10.92
C TRP A 110 -10.25 24.28 -10.42
N ARG A 111 -9.30 23.54 -11.02
CA ARG A 111 -8.98 22.16 -10.56
C ARG A 111 -8.11 22.16 -9.30
N ARG A 112 -7.62 23.32 -8.90
CA ARG A 112 -6.79 23.52 -7.73
C ARG A 112 -7.48 23.14 -6.42
N PHE A 113 -8.80 23.36 -6.36
CA PHE A 113 -9.64 23.01 -5.21
C PHE A 113 -10.07 21.53 -5.19
N SER A 114 -9.53 20.70 -6.09
CA SER A 114 -9.82 19.28 -6.10
C SER A 114 -9.01 18.53 -5.05
N LEU A 115 -9.72 17.93 -4.08
CA LEU A 115 -9.12 17.09 -3.03
C LEU A 115 -8.53 15.76 -3.56
N SER A 116 -8.72 15.41 -4.84
CA SER A 116 -8.16 14.21 -5.46
C SER A 116 -7.09 14.53 -6.51
N ARG A 117 -6.44 15.70 -6.41
CA ARG A 117 -5.44 16.19 -7.38
C ARG A 117 -4.39 15.15 -7.73
N SER A 118 -3.65 14.64 -6.74
CA SER A 118 -2.53 13.71 -6.97
C SER A 118 -2.96 12.41 -7.65
N PHE A 119 -4.18 11.93 -7.39
CA PHE A 119 -4.75 10.75 -8.04
C PHE A 119 -5.19 10.99 -9.50
N VAL A 120 -5.70 12.18 -9.80
CA VAL A 120 -6.26 12.54 -11.12
C VAL A 120 -5.18 13.01 -12.10
N MET A 121 -4.08 13.54 -11.58
CA MET A 121 -2.99 14.13 -12.33
C MET A 121 -2.35 13.20 -13.39
N PRO A 122 -2.16 11.89 -13.16
CA PRO A 122 -1.61 10.97 -14.17
C PRO A 122 -2.45 10.88 -15.44
N VAL A 123 -3.77 11.08 -15.36
CA VAL A 123 -4.64 11.06 -16.55
C VAL A 123 -4.31 12.21 -17.49
N SER A 124 -4.05 13.40 -16.96
CA SER A 124 -3.65 14.54 -17.79
C SER A 124 -2.19 14.44 -18.27
N GLN A 125 -1.28 13.97 -17.43
CA GLN A 125 0.16 14.03 -17.73
C GLN A 125 0.69 12.79 -18.47
N LEU A 126 0.20 11.59 -18.13
CA LEU A 126 0.67 10.33 -18.70
C LEU A 126 -0.24 9.81 -19.80
N GLU A 127 -1.57 9.91 -19.63
CA GLU A 127 -2.52 9.49 -20.67
C GLU A 127 -2.76 10.58 -21.73
N GLY A 128 -2.42 11.84 -21.45
CA GLY A 128 -2.59 12.97 -22.37
C GLY A 128 -4.06 13.23 -22.75
N LEU A 129 -5.01 12.84 -21.90
CA LEU A 129 -6.43 12.99 -22.18
C LEU A 129 -6.95 14.38 -21.79
N ASP A 130 -7.75 14.95 -22.67
CA ASP A 130 -8.36 16.28 -22.53
C ASP A 130 -9.89 16.23 -22.70
N GLY A 131 -10.59 17.31 -22.33
CA GLY A 131 -12.02 17.51 -22.57
C GLY A 131 -12.94 16.38 -22.07
N HIS A 132 -13.86 15.95 -22.94
CA HIS A 132 -14.85 14.91 -22.64
C HIS A 132 -14.23 13.52 -22.40
N SER A 133 -13.18 13.16 -23.15
CA SER A 133 -12.47 11.89 -22.98
C SER A 133 -11.86 11.78 -21.59
N ARG A 134 -11.25 12.87 -21.11
CA ARG A 134 -10.76 12.97 -19.72
C ARG A 134 -11.89 12.81 -18.71
N GLN A 135 -13.02 13.50 -18.89
CA GLN A 135 -14.15 13.42 -17.94
C GLN A 135 -14.70 12.00 -17.84
N LYS A 136 -14.90 11.31 -18.98
CA LYS A 136 -15.35 9.90 -18.99
C LYS A 136 -14.36 9.01 -18.25
N ARG A 137 -13.06 9.16 -18.52
CA ARG A 137 -12.00 8.40 -17.85
C ARG A 137 -12.00 8.63 -16.34
N LEU A 138 -12.13 9.88 -15.91
CA LEU A 138 -12.20 10.23 -14.48
C LEU A 138 -13.47 9.71 -13.80
N GLY A 139 -14.60 9.70 -14.51
CA GLY A 139 -15.84 9.10 -14.01
C GLY A 139 -15.65 7.64 -13.60
N VAL A 140 -14.93 6.85 -14.41
CA VAL A 140 -14.65 5.43 -14.12
C VAL A 140 -13.57 5.25 -13.04
N LEU A 141 -12.53 6.11 -13.05
CA LEU A 141 -11.43 6.03 -12.08
C LEU A 141 -11.88 6.38 -10.65
N LEU A 142 -12.74 7.40 -10.50
CA LEU A 142 -13.12 7.94 -9.19
C LEU A 142 -14.17 7.10 -8.45
N GLN A 143 -14.92 6.20 -9.12
CA GLN A 143 -16.01 5.44 -8.50
C GLN A 143 -15.63 4.68 -7.21
N HIS A 144 -14.39 4.18 -7.08
CA HIS A 144 -13.99 3.35 -5.95
C HIS A 144 -12.90 4.00 -5.06
N ASN A 145 -11.95 4.73 -5.66
CA ASN A 145 -10.78 5.27 -4.95
C ASN A 145 -10.88 6.77 -4.64
N ALA A 146 -11.98 7.46 -4.99
CA ALA A 146 -12.12 8.90 -4.73
C ALA A 146 -12.04 9.24 -3.24
N GLY A 147 -12.66 8.43 -2.37
CA GLY A 147 -12.62 8.66 -0.92
C GLY A 147 -11.19 8.62 -0.37
N ALA A 148 -10.42 7.60 -0.77
CA ALA A 148 -9.04 7.45 -0.36
C ALA A 148 -8.17 8.63 -0.86
N ALA A 149 -8.31 9.02 -2.13
CA ALA A 149 -7.59 10.18 -2.67
C ALA A 149 -7.91 11.50 -1.95
N ARG A 150 -9.17 11.71 -1.53
CA ARG A 150 -9.57 12.87 -0.72
C ARG A 150 -8.92 12.85 0.66
N TRP A 151 -8.96 11.69 1.33
CA TRP A 151 -8.33 11.52 2.63
C TRP A 151 -6.82 11.72 2.57
N LEU A 152 -6.14 11.28 1.50
CA LEU A 152 -4.72 11.56 1.30
C LEU A 152 -4.41 13.06 1.33
N THR A 153 -5.24 13.88 0.68
CA THR A 153 -5.06 15.35 0.69
C THR A 153 -5.40 15.95 2.05
N ILE A 154 -6.47 15.51 2.70
CA ILE A 154 -6.86 16.02 4.02
C ILE A 154 -5.80 15.68 5.07
N ILE A 155 -5.44 14.41 5.20
CA ILE A 155 -4.41 13.94 6.15
C ILE A 155 -3.08 14.61 5.81
N GLY A 156 -2.75 14.68 4.52
CA GLY A 156 -1.52 15.32 4.07
C GLY A 156 -1.43 16.80 4.42
N ALA A 157 -2.51 17.55 4.29
CA ALA A 157 -2.55 18.95 4.71
C ALA A 157 -2.34 19.12 6.23
N HIS A 158 -2.93 18.24 7.05
CA HIS A 158 -2.73 18.28 8.50
C HIS A 158 -1.30 17.88 8.89
N LEU A 159 -0.74 16.89 8.20
CA LEU A 159 0.64 16.46 8.44
C LEU A 159 1.63 17.55 8.01
N GLU A 160 1.38 18.23 6.90
CA GLU A 160 2.17 19.38 6.45
C GLU A 160 2.14 20.52 7.49
N ILE A 161 0.95 20.87 7.99
CA ILE A 161 0.77 21.86 9.06
C ILE A 161 1.49 21.43 10.34
N GLY A 162 1.34 20.16 10.73
CA GLY A 162 2.00 19.60 11.91
C GLY A 162 3.53 19.62 11.81
N LEU A 163 4.08 19.28 10.65
CA LEU A 163 5.53 19.36 10.40
C LEU A 163 6.03 20.80 10.44
N TRP A 164 5.27 21.74 9.86
CA TRP A 164 5.61 23.17 9.92
C TRP A 164 5.59 23.71 11.37
N PHE A 165 4.54 23.40 12.14
CA PHE A 165 4.51 23.73 13.57
C PHE A 165 5.66 23.07 14.34
N GLY A 166 6.03 21.83 14.00
CA GLY A 166 7.18 21.14 14.56
C GLY A 166 8.50 21.87 14.30
N CYS A 167 8.73 22.36 13.08
CA CYS A 167 9.89 23.20 12.76
C CYS A 167 9.88 24.50 13.56
N MET A 168 8.73 25.15 13.71
CA MET A 168 8.60 26.38 14.49
C MET A 168 8.83 26.15 15.99
N ALA A 169 8.31 25.07 16.54
CA ALA A 169 8.53 24.68 17.94
C ALA A 169 9.99 24.32 18.22
N LEU A 170 10.65 23.65 17.26
CA LEU A 170 12.08 23.38 17.33
C LEU A 170 12.89 24.68 17.31
N PHE A 171 12.56 25.63 16.42
CA PHE A 171 13.18 26.95 16.42
C PHE A 171 12.97 27.66 17.77
N TYR A 172 11.77 27.60 18.33
CA TYR A 172 11.46 28.20 19.63
C TYR A 172 12.33 27.64 20.76
N LEU A 173 12.58 26.32 20.75
CA LEU A 173 13.45 25.66 21.75
C LEU A 173 14.90 26.15 21.72
N PHE A 174 15.37 26.64 20.58
CA PHE A 174 16.73 27.20 20.45
C PHE A 174 16.84 28.66 20.89
N ILE A 175 15.74 29.32 21.26
CA ILE A 175 15.78 30.70 21.74
C ILE A 175 16.22 30.71 23.22
N PRO A 176 17.28 31.46 23.58
CA PRO A 176 17.68 31.62 24.97
C PRO A 176 16.60 32.33 25.81
N GLN A 177 16.42 31.92 27.05
CA GLN A 177 15.43 32.49 27.98
C GLN A 177 15.57 34.01 28.18
N GLN A 178 16.79 34.55 28.04
CA GLN A 178 17.04 36.00 28.15
C GLN A 178 16.42 36.80 26.99
N VAL A 179 16.28 36.19 25.81
CA VAL A 179 15.66 36.80 24.62
C VAL A 179 14.15 36.62 24.65
N GLU A 180 13.67 35.50 25.20
CA GLU A 180 12.24 35.17 25.34
C GLU A 180 11.46 36.21 26.15
N LEU A 181 12.07 36.74 27.23
CA LEU A 181 11.48 37.80 28.05
C LEU A 181 11.18 39.11 27.27
N GLY A 182 11.85 39.33 26.14
CA GLY A 182 11.61 40.47 25.25
C GLY A 182 10.66 40.17 24.08
N TRP A 183 10.31 38.90 23.85
CA TRP A 183 9.49 38.46 22.73
C TRP A 183 8.01 38.36 23.13
N ASP A 184 7.28 39.44 22.92
CA ASP A 184 5.83 39.47 23.07
C ASP A 184 5.17 39.15 21.72
N TRP A 185 4.62 37.93 21.58
CA TRP A 185 4.01 37.44 20.33
C TRP A 185 2.89 38.33 19.81
N GLN A 186 2.15 39.01 20.70
CA GLN A 186 1.12 39.98 20.30
C GLN A 186 1.72 41.22 19.66
N ARG A 187 2.84 41.72 20.21
CA ARG A 187 3.54 42.88 19.62
C ARG A 187 4.18 42.52 18.30
N LEU A 188 4.78 41.34 18.19
CA LEU A 188 5.41 40.91 16.94
C LEU A 188 4.38 40.73 15.81
N ALA A 189 3.23 40.12 16.10
CA ALA A 189 2.14 39.93 15.13
C ALA A 189 1.45 41.23 14.69
N LEU A 190 1.43 42.26 15.54
CA LEU A 190 0.82 43.56 15.24
C LEU A 190 1.84 44.60 14.73
N SER A 191 3.14 44.35 14.90
CA SER A 191 4.19 45.26 14.44
C SER A 191 4.56 45.01 12.99
N THR A 192 4.60 46.07 12.18
CA THR A 192 5.20 46.03 10.83
C THR A 192 6.73 46.21 10.87
N SER A 193 7.34 45.75 11.97
CA SER A 193 8.77 45.95 12.24
C SER A 193 9.63 45.02 11.39
N ASN A 194 10.92 45.36 11.24
CA ASN A 194 11.87 44.54 10.49
C ASN A 194 12.10 43.16 11.14
N GLU A 195 11.87 43.05 12.47
CA GLU A 195 11.95 41.80 13.23
C GLU A 195 10.80 40.84 12.87
N ALA A 196 9.59 41.35 12.71
CA ALA A 196 8.44 40.55 12.26
C ALA A 196 8.64 40.03 10.83
N LEU A 197 9.19 40.86 9.93
CA LEU A 197 9.46 40.46 8.53
C LEU A 197 10.45 39.30 8.44
N TRP A 198 11.54 39.33 9.20
CA TRP A 198 12.50 38.22 9.24
C TRP A 198 11.85 36.92 9.72
N LEU A 199 11.02 36.98 10.77
CA LEU A 199 10.34 35.80 11.30
C LEU A 199 9.37 35.20 10.27
N GLU A 200 8.65 36.02 9.52
CA GLU A 200 7.78 35.55 8.43
C GLU A 200 8.58 34.86 7.32
N HIS A 201 9.72 35.43 6.91
CA HIS A 201 10.60 34.79 5.93
C HIS A 201 11.17 33.45 6.42
N LEU A 202 11.56 33.39 7.69
CA LEU A 202 12.02 32.15 8.33
C LEU A 202 10.90 31.09 8.37
N SER A 203 9.68 31.50 8.73
CA SER A 203 8.50 30.63 8.71
C SER A 203 8.23 30.07 7.31
N ASN A 204 8.29 30.92 6.28
CA ASN A 204 8.13 30.50 4.90
C ASN A 204 9.25 29.55 4.45
N ALA A 205 10.48 29.76 4.90
CA ALA A 205 11.60 28.88 4.62
C ALA A 205 11.40 27.49 5.24
N PHE A 206 10.93 27.40 6.49
CA PHE A 206 10.56 26.12 7.10
C PHE A 206 9.44 25.42 6.35
N TYR A 207 8.39 26.15 5.95
CA TYR A 207 7.32 25.57 5.17
C TYR A 207 7.83 25.05 3.81
N ALA A 208 8.66 25.81 3.09
CA ALA A 208 9.27 25.38 1.84
C ALA A 208 10.10 24.10 2.02
N LEU A 209 10.85 23.98 3.13
CA LEU A 209 11.58 22.76 3.48
C LEU A 209 10.65 21.56 3.72
N VAL A 210 9.53 21.77 4.44
CA VAL A 210 8.52 20.73 4.64
C VAL A 210 7.98 20.25 3.29
N LEU A 211 7.72 21.16 2.33
CA LEU A 211 7.25 20.78 1.00
C LEU A 211 8.25 19.94 0.21
N VAL A 212 9.56 20.24 0.32
CA VAL A 212 10.62 19.45 -0.34
C VAL A 212 10.52 17.98 0.05
N PHE A 213 10.17 17.71 1.31
CA PHE A 213 10.02 16.37 1.82
C PHE A 213 8.64 15.77 1.50
N TRP A 214 7.57 16.53 1.76
CA TRP A 214 6.21 16.02 1.74
C TRP A 214 5.58 15.91 0.35
N GLU A 215 5.77 16.90 -0.52
CA GLU A 215 5.10 16.94 -1.83
C GLU A 215 5.47 15.73 -2.72
N PRO A 216 6.74 15.28 -2.82
CA PRO A 216 7.05 14.09 -3.60
C PRO A 216 6.39 12.81 -3.06
N ILE A 217 6.23 12.69 -1.73
CA ILE A 217 5.53 11.56 -1.10
C ILE A 217 4.04 11.62 -1.43
N TYR A 218 3.44 12.80 -1.32
CA TYR A 218 2.03 13.03 -1.67
C TYR A 218 1.73 12.65 -3.13
N VAL A 219 2.59 13.05 -4.07
CA VAL A 219 2.45 12.69 -5.49
C VAL A 219 2.64 11.19 -5.70
N ALA A 220 3.60 10.56 -5.02
CA ALA A 220 3.82 9.11 -5.13
C ALA A 220 2.62 8.29 -4.68
N CYS A 221 2.00 8.66 -3.55
CA CYS A 221 0.78 8.03 -3.06
C CYS A 221 -0.39 8.18 -4.05
N GLY A 222 -0.57 9.37 -4.63
CA GLY A 222 -1.58 9.60 -5.66
C GLY A 222 -1.35 8.78 -6.93
N PHE A 223 -0.09 8.69 -7.38
CA PHE A 223 0.31 7.89 -8.53
C PHE A 223 0.08 6.40 -8.30
N SER A 224 0.39 5.88 -7.12
CA SER A 224 0.18 4.47 -6.78
C SER A 224 -1.32 4.12 -6.71
N LEU A 225 -2.16 5.00 -6.17
CA LEU A 225 -3.63 4.84 -6.25
C LEU A 225 -4.13 4.75 -7.70
N TYR A 226 -3.56 5.57 -8.58
CA TYR A 226 -3.85 5.56 -10.02
C TYR A 226 -3.44 4.23 -10.67
N LEU A 227 -2.22 3.75 -10.41
CA LEU A 227 -1.73 2.46 -10.91
C LEU A 227 -2.59 1.29 -10.42
N ASN A 228 -2.98 1.29 -9.14
CA ASN A 228 -3.85 0.26 -8.59
C ASN A 228 -5.20 0.24 -9.30
N ARG A 229 -5.81 1.41 -9.53
CA ARG A 229 -7.10 1.47 -10.25
C ARG A 229 -6.96 1.03 -11.70
N ARG A 230 -5.85 1.40 -12.35
CA ARG A 230 -5.55 0.98 -13.71
C ARG A 230 -5.33 -0.53 -13.82
N THR A 231 -4.64 -1.12 -12.85
CA THR A 231 -4.44 -2.57 -12.74
C THR A 231 -5.77 -3.32 -12.72
N VAL A 232 -6.74 -2.86 -11.93
CA VAL A 232 -8.06 -3.47 -11.81
C VAL A 232 -8.93 -3.24 -13.06
N LEU A 233 -8.95 -2.01 -13.59
CA LEU A 233 -9.82 -1.65 -14.73
C LEU A 233 -9.34 -2.22 -16.07
N GLU A 234 -8.02 -2.24 -16.28
CA GLU A 234 -7.40 -2.73 -17.51
C GLU A 234 -6.97 -4.20 -17.38
N ALA A 235 -7.26 -4.83 -16.24
CA ALA A 235 -6.93 -6.22 -15.96
C ALA A 235 -5.45 -6.56 -16.21
N TRP A 236 -4.54 -5.65 -15.86
CA TRP A 236 -3.10 -5.82 -16.07
C TRP A 236 -2.56 -7.05 -15.32
N ASP A 237 -3.16 -7.37 -14.17
CA ASP A 237 -2.85 -8.57 -13.42
C ASP A 237 -3.25 -9.84 -14.20
N LEU A 238 -4.46 -9.89 -14.75
CA LEU A 238 -4.93 -11.01 -15.57
C LEU A 238 -4.13 -11.16 -16.85
N GLU A 239 -3.80 -10.05 -17.53
CA GLU A 239 -2.97 -10.09 -18.74
C GLU A 239 -1.60 -10.73 -18.46
N LEU A 240 -0.94 -10.34 -17.37
CA LEU A 240 0.35 -10.90 -16.98
C LEU A 240 0.26 -12.37 -16.58
N VAL A 241 -0.85 -12.80 -15.96
CA VAL A 241 -1.09 -14.21 -15.63
C VAL A 241 -1.34 -15.03 -16.90
N PHE A 242 -2.16 -14.54 -17.82
CA PHE A 242 -2.41 -15.21 -19.11
C PHE A 242 -1.15 -15.28 -19.98
N ARG A 243 -0.31 -14.25 -19.98
CA ARG A 243 0.99 -14.28 -20.68
C ARG A 243 1.92 -15.34 -20.09
N ARG A 244 2.04 -15.41 -18.75
CA ARG A 244 2.83 -16.46 -18.07
C ARG A 244 2.27 -17.86 -18.31
N LEU A 245 0.94 -18.01 -18.32
CA LEU A 245 0.29 -19.28 -18.69
C LEU A 245 0.59 -19.65 -20.13
N ARG A 246 0.52 -18.70 -21.06
CA ARG A 246 0.85 -18.91 -22.47
C ARG A 246 2.31 -19.32 -22.64
N GLU A 247 3.26 -18.69 -21.96
CA GLU A 247 4.68 -19.07 -22.03
C GLU A 247 4.90 -20.49 -21.52
N ARG A 248 4.33 -20.83 -20.36
CA ARG A 248 4.37 -22.19 -19.80
C ARG A 248 3.68 -23.22 -20.70
N LEU A 249 2.58 -22.85 -21.33
CA LEU A 249 1.86 -23.75 -22.22
C LEU A 249 2.57 -23.86 -23.56
N SER A 250 3.24 -22.81 -24.05
CA SER A 250 3.97 -22.83 -25.33
C SER A 250 5.17 -23.78 -25.31
N SER A 251 5.80 -24.01 -24.16
CA SER A 251 6.86 -25.00 -24.02
C SER A 251 6.33 -26.44 -24.01
N VAL A 252 5.07 -26.65 -23.61
CA VAL A 252 4.43 -27.98 -23.53
C VAL A 252 3.55 -28.28 -24.76
N ALA A 253 3.07 -27.25 -25.44
CA ALA A 253 2.21 -27.31 -26.61
C ALA A 253 2.76 -28.18 -27.75
N PRO A 254 4.05 -28.09 -28.17
CA PRO A 254 4.55 -28.96 -29.24
C PRO A 254 4.58 -30.43 -28.81
N LEU A 255 4.82 -30.72 -27.54
CA LEU A 255 4.87 -32.08 -27.00
C LEU A 255 3.45 -32.67 -26.87
N MET A 256 2.47 -31.87 -26.43
CA MET A 256 1.05 -32.24 -26.44
C MET A 256 0.50 -32.41 -27.86
N LEU A 257 0.86 -31.53 -28.80
CA LEU A 257 0.49 -31.66 -30.21
C LEU A 257 1.12 -32.90 -30.85
N LEU A 258 2.37 -33.23 -30.51
CA LEU A 258 3.01 -34.48 -30.93
C LEU A 258 2.30 -35.70 -30.35
N LEU A 259 1.96 -35.67 -29.05
CA LEU A 259 1.25 -36.76 -28.39
C LEU A 259 -0.15 -36.97 -28.99
N ILE A 260 -0.88 -35.88 -29.23
CA ILE A 260 -2.19 -35.88 -29.89
C ILE A 260 -2.07 -36.34 -31.35
N ALA A 261 -1.04 -35.91 -32.07
CA ALA A 261 -0.78 -36.40 -33.42
C ALA A 261 -0.49 -37.91 -33.42
N MET A 262 0.26 -38.42 -32.42
CA MET A 262 0.51 -39.85 -32.28
C MET A 262 -0.73 -40.65 -31.87
N THR A 263 -1.68 -40.07 -31.11
CA THR A 263 -2.96 -40.73 -30.79
C THR A 263 -4.01 -40.60 -31.89
N LEU A 264 -3.86 -39.63 -32.80
CA LEU A 264 -4.68 -39.47 -34.00
C LEU A 264 -4.14 -40.23 -35.22
N LEU A 265 -2.97 -40.88 -35.12
CA LEU A 265 -2.57 -41.88 -36.11
C LEU A 265 -3.59 -43.05 -36.05
N PRO A 266 -4.31 -43.34 -37.14
CA PRO A 266 -5.46 -44.24 -37.08
C PRO A 266 -5.00 -45.70 -36.97
N PHE A 267 -5.18 -46.30 -35.80
CA PHE A 267 -5.53 -47.73 -35.74
C PHE A 267 -7.05 -47.81 -35.85
N SER A 268 -7.55 -47.98 -37.07
CA SER A 268 -8.98 -48.07 -37.35
C SER A 268 -9.53 -49.45 -36.98
N PRO A 269 -10.55 -49.55 -36.11
CA PRO A 269 -11.67 -50.41 -36.36
C PRO A 269 -12.78 -49.58 -37.02
N SER A 270 -13.40 -50.11 -38.07
CA SER A 270 -14.57 -49.48 -38.72
C SER A 270 -15.70 -49.30 -37.71
N ALA A 271 -15.89 -48.08 -37.23
CA ALA A 271 -17.10 -47.68 -36.54
C ALA A 271 -18.15 -47.29 -37.59
N MET A 272 -19.18 -48.12 -37.74
CA MET A 272 -20.36 -47.80 -38.54
C MET A 272 -21.05 -46.57 -37.94
N ALA A 273 -21.12 -45.49 -38.71
CA ALA A 273 -21.89 -44.31 -38.36
C ALA A 273 -23.38 -44.68 -38.36
N ASN A 274 -24.04 -44.52 -37.21
CA ASN A 274 -25.49 -44.49 -37.18
C ASN A 274 -25.91 -43.10 -37.70
N GLU A 275 -26.70 -43.06 -38.77
CA GLU A 275 -27.24 -41.82 -39.32
C GLU A 275 -28.02 -41.07 -38.24
N ALA A 276 -27.48 -39.94 -37.79
CA ALA A 276 -28.21 -39.01 -36.96
C ALA A 276 -29.34 -38.41 -37.81
N LYS A 277 -30.56 -38.84 -37.53
CA LYS A 277 -31.79 -38.33 -38.13
C LYS A 277 -31.88 -36.83 -37.85
N LEU A 278 -31.79 -35.99 -38.90
CA LEU A 278 -32.04 -34.56 -38.75
C LEU A 278 -33.47 -34.35 -38.22
N PRO A 279 -33.67 -33.53 -37.17
CA PRO A 279 -35.01 -33.17 -36.74
C PRO A 279 -35.74 -32.45 -37.86
N SER A 280 -37.03 -32.75 -38.03
CA SER A 280 -37.85 -32.10 -39.05
C SER A 280 -37.95 -30.59 -38.76
N PRO A 281 -38.06 -29.73 -39.79
CA PRO A 281 -38.11 -28.28 -39.62
C PRO A 281 -39.23 -27.81 -38.68
N ALA A 282 -40.28 -28.62 -38.51
CA ALA A 282 -41.35 -28.37 -37.56
C ALA A 282 -40.90 -28.44 -36.08
N SER A 283 -40.08 -29.43 -35.69
CA SER A 283 -39.64 -29.56 -34.29
C SER A 283 -38.61 -28.48 -33.92
N ALA A 284 -37.74 -28.10 -34.87
CA ALA A 284 -36.77 -27.01 -34.67
C ALA A 284 -37.47 -25.66 -34.43
N SER A 285 -38.59 -25.39 -35.11
CA SER A 285 -39.35 -24.15 -34.95
C SER A 285 -39.99 -24.00 -33.55
N GLN A 286 -40.41 -25.10 -32.95
CA GLN A 286 -41.01 -25.11 -31.60
C GLN A 286 -39.94 -24.89 -30.52
N SER A 287 -38.77 -25.51 -30.68
CA SER A 287 -37.63 -25.31 -29.76
C SER A 287 -37.10 -23.87 -29.79
N ILE A 288 -37.11 -23.22 -30.96
CA ILE A 288 -36.70 -21.81 -31.10
C ILE A 288 -37.69 -20.88 -30.38
N LYS A 289 -39.01 -21.13 -30.47
CA LYS A 289 -40.02 -20.34 -29.75
C LYS A 289 -39.87 -20.47 -28.24
N SER A 290 -39.63 -21.67 -27.71
CA SER A 290 -39.44 -21.86 -26.26
C SER A 290 -38.17 -21.20 -25.71
N VAL A 291 -37.13 -21.04 -26.53
CA VAL A 291 -35.89 -20.34 -26.14
C VAL A 291 -36.07 -18.82 -26.18
N LEU A 292 -36.88 -18.30 -27.12
CA LEU A 292 -37.22 -16.87 -27.23
C LEU A 292 -38.10 -16.37 -26.07
N GLU A 293 -38.85 -17.25 -25.41
CA GLU A 293 -39.70 -16.92 -24.27
C GLU A 293 -38.92 -16.82 -22.94
N ASN A 294 -37.64 -17.22 -22.90
CA ASN A 294 -36.77 -17.15 -21.72
C ASN A 294 -35.76 -15.97 -21.82
N PRO A 295 -35.37 -15.32 -20.70
CA PRO A 295 -34.34 -14.28 -20.72
C PRO A 295 -33.01 -14.84 -21.26
N PRO A 296 -32.27 -14.12 -22.13
CA PRO A 296 -32.07 -12.66 -22.09
C PRO A 296 -32.81 -11.85 -23.19
N PHE A 297 -33.85 -12.40 -23.82
CA PHE A 297 -34.61 -11.68 -24.85
C PHE A 297 -35.67 -10.74 -24.25
N LYS A 298 -35.90 -9.59 -24.91
CA LYS A 298 -36.73 -8.49 -24.40
C LYS A 298 -38.22 -8.81 -24.52
N ASN A 299 -38.89 -9.00 -23.39
CA ASN A 299 -40.36 -9.05 -23.30
C ASN A 299 -40.89 -7.67 -22.87
N PRO A 300 -41.68 -6.96 -23.70
CA PRO A 300 -42.32 -5.73 -23.27
C PRO A 300 -43.50 -6.03 -22.33
N GLU A 301 -43.39 -5.64 -21.06
CA GLU A 301 -44.49 -5.69 -20.10
C GLU A 301 -45.15 -4.31 -19.98
N THR A 302 -46.47 -4.25 -20.18
CA THR A 302 -47.30 -3.08 -19.89
C THR A 302 -47.55 -2.98 -18.39
N VAL A 303 -46.99 -1.96 -17.74
CA VAL A 303 -47.21 -1.68 -16.31
C VAL A 303 -48.06 -0.43 -16.16
N THR A 304 -49.23 -0.55 -15.53
CA THR A 304 -50.10 0.57 -15.17
C THR A 304 -49.63 1.21 -13.86
N ARG A 305 -49.29 2.51 -13.90
CA ARG A 305 -48.94 3.30 -12.72
C ARG A 305 -49.92 4.46 -12.57
N TYR A 306 -50.42 4.68 -11.36
CA TYR A 306 -51.20 5.88 -11.04
C TYR A 306 -50.32 7.12 -11.12
N ARG A 307 -50.75 8.09 -11.93
CA ARG A 307 -50.13 9.41 -12.08
C ARG A 307 -51.07 10.42 -11.43
N PHE A 308 -50.63 11.04 -10.34
CA PHE A 308 -51.34 12.17 -9.75
C PHE A 308 -51.15 13.40 -10.63
N ASP A 309 -52.27 14.01 -11.02
CA ASP A 309 -52.36 15.17 -11.91
C ASP A 309 -52.15 16.45 -11.09
N GLY A 310 -51.22 17.30 -11.52
CA GLY A 310 -50.90 18.52 -10.79
C GLY A 310 -49.53 19.09 -11.10
N GLU A 311 -49.24 19.41 -12.37
CA GLU A 311 -48.23 20.43 -12.70
C GLU A 311 -48.54 21.02 -14.08
N LYS A 312 -49.07 22.25 -14.07
CA LYS A 312 -49.26 23.07 -15.27
C LYS A 312 -47.89 23.62 -15.74
N PRO A 313 -47.70 23.80 -17.06
CA PRO A 313 -46.41 24.17 -17.61
C PRO A 313 -46.04 25.63 -17.29
N ALA A 314 -44.75 25.83 -17.01
CA ALA A 314 -44.14 27.12 -16.76
C ALA A 314 -44.26 28.05 -17.99
N ALA A 315 -44.71 29.28 -17.74
CA ALA A 315 -44.67 30.38 -18.70
C ALA A 315 -43.35 31.18 -18.56
N GLU A 316 -42.97 31.79 -19.67
CA GLU A 316 -41.69 32.43 -19.97
C GLU A 316 -41.35 33.70 -19.17
N ASN A 317 -40.03 33.90 -19.09
CA ASN A 317 -39.21 35.05 -18.72
C ASN A 317 -39.75 36.48 -19.00
N LYS A 318 -39.33 37.45 -18.15
CA LYS A 318 -38.58 38.66 -18.58
C LYS A 318 -37.88 39.39 -17.40
N PRO A 319 -36.80 40.17 -17.65
CA PRO A 319 -35.90 40.74 -16.64
C PRO A 319 -36.09 42.25 -16.39
N HIS A 320 -35.77 42.71 -15.17
CA HIS A 320 -35.41 44.09 -14.74
C HIS A 320 -34.73 43.93 -13.36
N GLY A 321 -33.60 44.54 -13.02
CA GLY A 321 -33.27 45.96 -13.07
C GLY A 321 -33.15 46.47 -11.62
N ASP A 322 -31.94 46.91 -11.25
CA ASP A 322 -31.55 47.66 -10.04
C ASP A 322 -31.46 46.97 -8.68
N GLY A 323 -30.20 46.79 -8.24
CA GLY A 323 -29.82 46.33 -6.91
C GLY A 323 -30.01 47.39 -5.83
N LYS A 324 -31.18 47.40 -5.21
CA LYS A 324 -31.34 47.84 -3.82
C LYS A 324 -32.03 46.72 -3.04
N LEU A 325 -31.40 46.29 -1.95
CA LEU A 325 -31.95 45.27 -1.06
C LEU A 325 -33.34 45.70 -0.57
N PRO A 326 -34.33 44.79 -0.48
CA PRO A 326 -35.65 45.09 0.05
C PRO A 326 -35.58 45.67 1.48
N ALA A 327 -36.43 46.64 1.80
CA ALA A 327 -36.45 47.31 3.10
C ALA A 327 -36.61 46.35 4.30
N TRP A 328 -37.32 45.24 4.12
CA TRP A 328 -37.45 44.19 5.14
C TRP A 328 -36.15 43.43 5.41
N LEU A 329 -35.25 43.35 4.42
CA LEU A 329 -33.96 42.69 4.49
C LEU A 329 -32.90 43.61 5.13
N GLN A 330 -32.98 44.91 4.88
CA GLN A 330 -32.20 45.93 5.61
C GLN A 330 -32.64 46.01 7.08
N ALA A 331 -33.94 46.00 7.36
CA ALA A 331 -34.45 45.95 8.73
C ALA A 331 -34.03 44.68 9.50
N LEU A 332 -33.90 43.55 8.81
CA LEU A 332 -33.35 42.31 9.40
C LEU A 332 -31.86 42.43 9.72
N LEU A 333 -31.07 43.05 8.83
CA LEU A 333 -29.63 43.27 9.05
C LEU A 333 -29.36 44.25 10.20
N ASP A 334 -30.16 45.32 10.31
CA ASP A 334 -30.03 46.30 11.38
C ASP A 334 -30.48 45.73 12.74
N ASN A 335 -31.50 44.85 12.75
CA ASN A 335 -31.95 44.17 13.96
C ASN A 335 -30.96 43.09 14.44
N LEU A 336 -30.20 42.48 13.52
CA LEU A 336 -29.08 41.58 13.80
C LEU A 336 -27.88 42.29 14.48
N ASN A 337 -27.79 43.61 14.39
CA ASN A 337 -26.66 44.41 14.88
C ASN A 337 -26.90 45.03 16.27
N SER A 338 -28.02 44.72 16.94
CA SER A 338 -28.32 45.22 18.29
C SER A 338 -27.77 44.30 19.38
N ASN A 339 -27.40 44.88 20.53
CA ASN A 339 -26.66 44.26 21.64
C ASN A 339 -27.27 42.97 22.23
N ALA A 340 -28.49 42.59 21.85
CA ALA A 340 -29.11 41.31 22.22
C ALA A 340 -28.44 40.09 21.56
N PHE A 341 -27.82 40.25 20.38
CA PHE A 341 -27.20 39.13 19.65
C PHE A 341 -25.85 38.69 20.20
N LYS A 342 -25.14 39.51 21.00
CA LYS A 342 -23.84 39.12 21.58
C LYS A 342 -23.96 37.95 22.56
N HIS A 343 -25.02 37.91 23.37
CA HIS A 343 -25.24 36.81 24.30
C HIS A 343 -25.81 35.56 23.63
N VAL A 344 -26.62 35.72 22.58
CA VAL A 344 -27.13 34.59 21.77
C VAL A 344 -26.01 33.98 20.91
N ALA A 345 -25.13 34.81 20.33
CA ALA A 345 -23.96 34.35 19.59
C ALA A 345 -22.97 33.60 20.49
N GLN A 346 -22.71 34.08 21.71
CA GLN A 346 -21.90 33.34 22.70
C GLN A 346 -22.54 32.01 23.10
N GLY A 347 -23.86 31.98 23.30
CA GLY A 347 -24.58 30.73 23.60
C GLY A 347 -24.48 29.71 22.45
N LEU A 348 -24.62 30.17 21.21
CA LEU A 348 -24.49 29.34 20.01
C LEU A 348 -23.04 28.87 19.80
N GLU A 349 -22.06 29.71 20.08
CA GLU A 349 -20.65 29.37 20.01
C GLU A 349 -20.29 28.27 21.02
N VAL A 350 -20.73 28.41 22.28
CA VAL A 350 -20.54 27.37 23.32
C VAL A 350 -21.27 26.08 22.94
N LEU A 351 -22.47 26.16 22.37
CA LEU A 351 -23.21 24.99 21.89
C LEU A 351 -22.48 24.29 20.74
N LEU A 352 -21.96 25.04 19.77
CA LEU A 352 -21.21 24.48 18.64
C LEU A 352 -19.88 23.87 19.09
N TRP A 353 -19.14 24.51 19.99
CA TRP A 353 -17.90 23.96 20.54
C TRP A 353 -18.17 22.73 21.41
N SER A 354 -19.22 22.73 22.23
CA SER A 354 -19.60 21.55 23.02
C SER A 354 -20.06 20.39 22.14
N LEU A 355 -20.80 20.65 21.07
CA LEU A 355 -21.17 19.64 20.07
C LEU A 355 -19.95 19.10 19.32
N LEU A 356 -19.01 19.97 18.96
CA LEU A 356 -17.74 19.59 18.31
C LEU A 356 -16.91 18.70 19.23
N ILE A 357 -16.74 19.09 20.50
CA ILE A 357 -16.00 18.33 21.51
C ILE A 357 -16.69 16.99 21.77
N ALA A 358 -18.02 16.96 21.90
CA ALA A 358 -18.79 15.74 22.07
C ALA A 358 -18.63 14.82 20.85
N GLY A 359 -18.70 15.36 19.63
CA GLY A 359 -18.47 14.61 18.40
C GLY A 359 -17.04 14.06 18.30
N LEU A 360 -16.04 14.86 18.64
CA LEU A 360 -14.63 14.45 18.68
C LEU A 360 -14.42 13.34 19.72
N ALA A 361 -15.00 13.47 20.91
CA ALA A 361 -14.98 12.45 21.94
C ALA A 361 -15.68 11.16 21.48
N LEU A 362 -16.80 11.26 20.77
CA LEU A 362 -17.52 10.11 20.20
C LEU A 362 -16.69 9.41 19.11
N VAL A 363 -16.00 10.16 18.26
CA VAL A 363 -15.07 9.62 17.24
C VAL A 363 -13.89 8.94 17.92
N VAL A 364 -13.24 9.60 18.89
CA VAL A 364 -12.13 9.01 19.66
C VAL A 364 -12.58 7.75 20.39
N TRP A 365 -13.77 7.74 20.98
CA TRP A 365 -14.34 6.58 21.66
C TRP A 365 -14.69 5.44 20.69
N ARG A 366 -15.33 5.75 19.55
CA ARG A 366 -15.75 4.78 18.53
C ARG A 366 -14.57 4.12 17.82
N TYR A 367 -13.47 4.86 17.67
CA TYR A 367 -12.24 4.40 17.03
C TYR A 367 -11.11 4.17 18.04
N ARG A 368 -11.42 4.03 19.33
CA ARG A 368 -10.41 3.91 20.40
C ARG A 368 -9.46 2.73 20.20
N ASP A 369 -9.98 1.58 19.77
CA ASP A 369 -9.19 0.37 19.57
C ASP A 369 -8.21 0.53 18.39
N TRP A 370 -8.63 1.28 17.36
CA TRP A 370 -7.77 1.64 16.23
C TRP A 370 -6.73 2.70 16.64
N LEU A 371 -7.12 3.74 17.38
CA LEU A 371 -6.21 4.78 17.88
C LEU A 371 -5.15 4.21 18.85
N GLN A 372 -5.51 3.22 19.67
CA GLN A 372 -4.58 2.52 20.56
C GLN A 372 -3.45 1.81 19.80
N THR A 373 -3.65 1.39 18.54
CA THR A 373 -2.58 0.80 17.73
C THR A 373 -1.53 1.82 17.25
N PHE A 374 -1.89 3.11 17.17
CA PHE A 374 -0.99 4.19 16.72
C PHE A 374 -0.39 5.01 17.87
N VAL A 375 -1.11 5.13 19.00
CA VAL A 375 -0.74 6.00 20.13
C VAL A 375 -0.09 5.22 21.28
N SER A 376 -0.20 3.89 21.30
CA SER A 376 0.56 3.11 22.28
C SER A 376 2.05 3.28 22.04
N ARG A 377 2.74 3.95 22.97
CA ARG A 377 4.19 3.83 23.14
C ARG A 377 4.48 2.34 23.08
N ARG A 378 5.24 1.91 22.07
CA ARG A 378 5.76 0.55 21.94
C ARG A 378 6.46 0.20 23.26
N GLY A 379 5.74 -0.42 24.17
CA GLY A 379 6.36 -1.31 25.13
C GLY A 379 7.08 -2.41 24.34
N PRO A 380 8.19 -2.95 24.85
CA PRO A 380 8.72 -4.19 24.27
C PRO A 380 7.56 -5.17 24.16
N PRO A 381 7.39 -5.83 23.00
CA PRO A 381 6.28 -6.76 22.83
C PRO A 381 6.29 -7.74 24.00
N PRO A 382 5.13 -8.08 24.58
CA PRO A 382 5.07 -9.18 25.54
C PRO A 382 5.76 -10.36 24.87
N ASN A 383 6.67 -11.00 25.60
CA ASN A 383 7.39 -12.19 25.14
C ASN A 383 6.36 -13.33 25.07
N VAL A 384 5.52 -13.29 24.03
CA VAL A 384 4.67 -14.40 23.67
C VAL A 384 5.65 -15.45 23.18
N ALA A 385 5.95 -16.41 24.06
CA ALA A 385 6.68 -17.61 23.70
C ALA A 385 6.02 -18.15 22.43
N LYS A 386 6.73 -18.02 21.31
CA LYS A 386 6.22 -18.52 20.03
C LYS A 386 5.99 -20.02 20.22
N PRO A 387 4.83 -20.57 19.81
CA PRO A 387 4.62 -22.00 19.91
C PRO A 387 5.75 -22.69 19.16
N ALA A 388 6.41 -23.63 19.83
CA ALA A 388 7.49 -24.42 19.25
C ALA A 388 6.97 -25.07 17.95
N PRO A 389 7.78 -25.09 16.86
CA PRO A 389 7.36 -25.73 15.63
C PRO A 389 7.09 -27.22 15.87
N MET A 390 5.87 -27.68 15.62
CA MET A 390 5.49 -29.10 15.76
C MET A 390 6.14 -30.00 14.69
N GLN A 391 6.74 -29.42 13.64
CA GLN A 391 7.37 -30.14 12.53
C GLN A 391 8.60 -29.38 12.00
N LEU A 392 9.77 -30.05 11.92
CA LEU A 392 10.99 -29.59 11.23
C LEU A 392 11.41 -30.64 10.21
N PHE A 393 11.76 -30.23 8.99
CA PHE A 393 12.24 -31.12 7.92
C PHE A 393 11.29 -32.28 7.57
N GLY A 394 9.97 -32.06 7.72
CA GLY A 394 8.95 -33.09 7.54
C GLY A 394 8.81 -34.07 8.71
N LEU A 395 9.69 -33.99 9.71
CA LEU A 395 9.71 -34.84 10.90
C LEU A 395 8.93 -34.18 12.05
N GLN A 396 8.06 -34.95 12.70
CA GLN A 396 7.28 -34.47 13.86
C GLN A 396 8.17 -34.40 15.10
N LEU A 397 8.16 -33.27 15.80
CA LEU A 397 9.01 -33.01 16.98
C LEU A 397 8.24 -33.09 18.30
N GLY A 398 6.98 -33.54 18.28
CA GLY A 398 6.20 -33.69 19.51
C GLY A 398 6.89 -34.67 20.45
N THR A 399 7.09 -34.26 21.71
CA THR A 399 7.63 -35.10 22.78
C THR A 399 6.83 -36.40 22.98
N GLU A 400 5.55 -36.41 22.60
CA GLU A 400 4.68 -37.58 22.65
C GLU A 400 4.98 -38.65 21.57
N THR A 401 5.82 -38.33 20.58
CA THR A 401 6.16 -39.26 19.47
C THR A 401 7.54 -39.91 19.61
N LEU A 402 8.28 -39.60 20.68
CA LEU A 402 9.62 -40.11 20.93
C LEU A 402 9.60 -41.23 22.00
N PRO A 403 10.26 -42.39 21.77
CA PRO A 403 10.41 -43.43 22.80
C PRO A 403 11.18 -42.93 24.03
N GLU A 404 10.93 -43.51 25.21
CA GLU A 404 11.67 -43.18 26.44
C GLU A 404 13.17 -43.47 26.32
N ASP A 405 13.56 -44.54 25.59
CA ASP A 405 14.95 -44.85 25.27
C ASP A 405 15.19 -44.80 23.75
N ILE A 406 15.61 -43.62 23.29
CA ILE A 406 15.94 -43.31 21.90
C ILE A 406 17.14 -44.14 21.40
N ALA A 407 18.18 -44.34 22.21
CA ALA A 407 19.40 -45.02 21.77
C ALA A 407 19.16 -46.53 21.54
N SER A 408 18.48 -47.19 22.48
CA SER A 408 18.23 -48.63 22.37
C SER A 408 17.20 -48.94 21.29
N THR A 409 16.22 -48.06 21.06
CA THR A 409 15.25 -48.18 19.97
C THR A 409 15.91 -47.98 18.60
N ALA A 410 16.80 -46.99 18.49
CA ALA A 410 17.59 -46.77 17.28
C ALA A 410 18.49 -47.98 16.96
N GLU A 411 19.10 -48.63 17.96
CA GLU A 411 19.92 -49.84 17.76
C GLU A 411 19.12 -51.01 17.20
N GLN A 412 17.89 -51.23 17.70
CA GLN A 412 17.01 -52.30 17.22
C GLN A 412 16.50 -52.04 15.79
N LEU A 413 16.16 -50.79 15.48
CA LEU A 413 15.66 -50.39 14.17
C LEU A 413 16.77 -50.35 13.10
N TRP A 414 18.05 -50.25 13.48
CA TRP A 414 19.14 -50.10 12.53
C TRP A 414 19.30 -51.31 11.59
N ALA A 415 18.98 -52.52 12.07
CA ALA A 415 19.12 -53.76 11.30
C ALA A 415 18.02 -53.95 10.25
N SER A 416 16.81 -53.46 10.50
CA SER A 416 15.65 -53.59 9.61
C SER A 416 15.41 -52.34 8.78
N GLN A 417 15.55 -51.16 9.39
CA GLN A 417 15.19 -49.86 8.83
C GLN A 417 16.20 -48.76 9.22
N PRO A 418 17.41 -48.75 8.63
CA PRO A 418 18.49 -47.82 9.00
C PRO A 418 18.12 -46.34 8.82
N ARG A 419 17.21 -46.03 7.88
CA ARG A 419 16.69 -44.67 7.68
C ARG A 419 15.83 -44.19 8.83
N GLU A 420 14.97 -45.05 9.36
CA GLU A 420 14.12 -44.70 10.49
C GLU A 420 14.94 -44.56 11.76
N ALA A 421 15.93 -45.44 11.97
CA ALA A 421 16.82 -45.38 13.12
C ALA A 421 17.62 -44.06 13.18
N LEU A 422 18.19 -43.62 12.05
CA LEU A 422 18.93 -42.36 11.98
C LEU A 422 17.99 -41.14 12.09
N GLY A 423 16.80 -41.22 11.47
CA GLY A 423 15.77 -40.20 11.61
C GLY A 423 15.28 -40.06 13.05
N LEU A 424 15.21 -41.14 13.83
CA LEU A 424 14.84 -41.14 15.24
C LEU A 424 15.90 -40.43 16.09
N LEU A 425 17.19 -40.71 15.88
CA LEU A 425 18.29 -40.01 16.55
C LEU A 425 18.29 -38.51 16.20
N TYR A 426 18.08 -38.16 14.93
CA TYR A 426 18.04 -36.77 14.49
C TYR A 426 16.84 -35.99 15.06
N ARG A 427 15.65 -36.61 15.10
CA ARG A 427 14.47 -36.05 15.76
C ARG A 427 14.68 -35.88 17.26
N GLY A 428 15.29 -36.87 17.91
CA GLY A 428 15.67 -36.80 19.31
C GLY A 428 16.60 -35.60 19.57
N LEU A 429 17.62 -35.42 18.73
CA LEU A 429 18.55 -34.29 18.84
C LEU A 429 17.82 -32.95 18.73
N LEU A 430 16.97 -32.76 17.71
CA LEU A 430 16.20 -31.53 17.52
C LEU A 430 15.25 -31.25 18.69
N SER A 431 14.60 -32.28 19.23
CA SER A 431 13.74 -32.17 20.40
C SER A 431 14.53 -31.72 21.64
N ARG A 432 15.69 -32.32 21.90
CA ARG A 432 16.56 -31.96 23.03
C ARG A 432 17.14 -30.55 22.87
N LEU A 433 17.55 -30.15 21.67
CA LEU A 433 18.00 -28.78 21.39
C LEU A 433 16.89 -27.74 21.64
N LEU A 434 15.66 -28.08 21.32
CA LEU A 434 14.50 -27.21 21.51
C LEU A 434 14.09 -27.10 22.99
N HIS A 435 14.00 -28.23 23.69
CA HIS A 435 13.45 -28.30 25.05
C HIS A 435 14.50 -28.15 26.16
N ASP A 436 15.65 -28.81 26.06
CA ASP A 436 16.65 -28.83 27.14
C ASP A 436 17.61 -27.64 27.03
N PHE A 437 18.00 -27.28 25.80
CA PHE A 437 18.93 -26.17 25.53
C PHE A 437 18.24 -24.84 25.20
N ASN A 438 16.89 -24.82 25.19
CA ASN A 438 16.07 -23.65 24.86
C ASN A 438 16.51 -22.93 23.57
N LEU A 439 16.99 -23.70 22.58
CA LEU A 439 17.50 -23.14 21.35
C LEU A 439 16.32 -22.75 20.45
N PRO A 440 16.16 -21.47 20.08
CA PRO A 440 15.00 -21.03 19.30
C PRO A 440 15.15 -21.52 17.87
N LEU A 441 14.53 -22.66 17.53
CA LEU A 441 14.46 -23.20 16.18
C LEU A 441 13.20 -22.70 15.45
N LYS A 442 13.36 -22.33 14.18
CA LYS A 442 12.28 -21.89 13.27
C LYS A 442 12.05 -22.96 12.22
N SER A 443 10.80 -23.09 11.76
CA SER A 443 10.43 -24.04 10.68
C SER A 443 11.19 -23.83 9.36
N ALA A 444 11.75 -22.64 9.14
CA ALA A 444 12.52 -22.30 7.95
C ALA A 444 14.05 -22.49 8.11
N ASP A 445 14.51 -22.94 9.28
CA ASP A 445 15.93 -23.17 9.49
C ASP A 445 16.40 -24.39 8.68
N THR A 446 17.56 -24.27 8.05
CA THR A 446 18.24 -25.39 7.38
C THR A 446 19.11 -26.17 8.36
N GLU A 447 19.44 -27.41 8.06
CA GLU A 447 20.28 -28.27 8.92
C GLU A 447 21.64 -27.63 9.21
N GLY A 448 22.22 -26.88 8.26
CA GLY A 448 23.44 -26.09 8.46
C GLY A 448 23.25 -24.91 9.43
N GLN A 449 22.12 -24.21 9.35
CA GLN A 449 21.79 -23.12 10.28
C GLN A 449 21.52 -23.64 11.70
N VAL A 450 21.05 -24.88 11.85
CA VAL A 450 20.95 -25.52 13.17
C VAL A 450 22.34 -25.73 13.76
N LEU A 451 23.31 -26.24 12.97
CA LEU A 451 24.69 -26.41 13.42
C LEU A 451 25.35 -25.08 13.83
N ASP A 452 25.14 -24.01 13.06
CA ASP A 452 25.65 -22.67 13.41
C ASP A 452 25.11 -22.17 14.76
N ARG A 453 23.86 -22.51 15.09
CA ARG A 453 23.26 -22.16 16.39
C ARG A 453 23.76 -23.07 17.51
N VAL A 454 23.98 -24.36 17.25
CA VAL A 454 24.62 -25.27 18.22
C VAL A 454 26.04 -24.79 18.53
N HIS A 455 26.77 -24.26 17.54
CA HIS A 455 28.08 -23.66 17.76
C HIS A 455 28.06 -22.47 18.73
N GLN A 456 26.97 -21.70 18.75
CA GLN A 456 26.80 -20.59 19.70
C GLN A 456 26.57 -21.06 21.15
N LEU A 457 26.19 -22.32 21.38
CA LEU A 457 26.04 -22.89 22.72
C LEU A 457 27.39 -23.19 23.39
N GLN A 458 28.52 -23.10 22.66
CA GLN A 458 29.88 -23.32 23.18
C GLN A 458 30.08 -24.68 23.88
N GLN A 459 29.34 -25.72 23.48
CA GLN A 459 29.51 -27.09 23.99
C GLN A 459 30.19 -27.97 22.93
N PRO A 460 31.50 -28.25 23.07
CA PRO A 460 32.28 -28.91 22.02
C PRO A 460 31.84 -30.36 21.75
N GLN A 461 31.40 -31.08 22.78
CA GLN A 461 30.95 -32.48 22.65
C GLN A 461 29.60 -32.57 21.93
N LEU A 462 28.65 -31.67 22.25
CA LEU A 462 27.35 -31.58 21.59
C LEU A 462 27.50 -31.15 20.12
N LEU A 463 28.41 -30.22 19.83
CA LEU A 463 28.71 -29.78 18.47
C LEU A 463 29.29 -30.93 17.64
N ALA A 464 30.27 -31.66 18.17
CA ALA A 464 30.91 -32.78 17.48
C ALA A 464 29.88 -33.86 17.11
N PHE A 465 29.03 -34.25 18.06
CA PHE A 465 27.95 -35.20 17.84
C PHE A 465 26.91 -34.68 16.83
N SER A 466 26.47 -33.42 16.97
CA SER A 466 25.48 -32.81 16.07
C SER A 466 25.99 -32.76 14.63
N ASN A 467 27.28 -32.45 14.44
CA ASN A 467 27.90 -32.40 13.12
C ASN A 467 27.98 -33.78 12.47
N GLU A 468 28.45 -34.80 13.22
CA GLU A 468 28.56 -36.17 12.74
C GLU A 468 27.20 -36.77 12.38
N LEU A 469 26.20 -36.61 13.26
CA LEU A 469 24.83 -37.07 13.02
C LEU A 469 24.19 -36.35 11.82
N THR A 470 24.35 -35.03 11.72
CA THR A 470 23.78 -34.24 10.61
C THR A 470 24.41 -34.62 9.27
N GLN A 471 25.72 -34.90 9.24
CA GLN A 471 26.40 -35.33 8.01
C GLN A 471 25.89 -36.70 7.54
N HIS A 472 25.75 -37.67 8.45
CA HIS A 472 25.19 -38.98 8.11
C HIS A 472 23.70 -38.89 7.72
N TRP A 473 22.93 -38.00 8.35
CA TRP A 473 21.55 -37.72 7.96
C TRP A 473 21.45 -37.12 6.56
N GLN A 474 22.24 -36.10 6.24
CA GLN A 474 22.24 -35.48 4.92
C GLN A 474 22.64 -36.46 3.81
N ASN A 475 23.68 -37.26 4.05
CA ASN A 475 24.13 -38.30 3.12
C ASN A 475 23.06 -39.37 2.87
N LEU A 476 22.26 -39.70 3.87
CA LEU A 476 21.19 -40.68 3.75
C LEU A 476 19.90 -40.09 3.15
N ALA A 477 19.51 -38.89 3.58
CA ALA A 477 18.28 -38.22 3.19
C ALA A 477 18.33 -37.66 1.77
N TYR A 478 19.47 -37.07 1.37
CA TYR A 478 19.67 -36.47 0.04
C TYR A 478 20.57 -37.33 -0.86
N GLY A 479 21.55 -38.03 -0.29
CA GLY A 479 22.50 -38.85 -1.06
C GLY A 479 22.16 -40.34 -1.15
N HIS A 480 21.14 -40.82 -0.41
CA HIS A 480 20.76 -42.24 -0.32
C HIS A 480 21.91 -43.20 0.04
N HIS A 481 22.98 -42.69 0.68
CA HIS A 481 24.12 -43.49 1.09
C HIS A 481 23.93 -44.01 2.52
N LEU A 482 23.96 -45.33 2.67
CA LEU A 482 23.83 -45.99 3.96
C LEU A 482 25.11 -45.82 4.80
N PRO A 483 24.98 -45.45 6.09
CA PRO A 483 26.13 -45.37 6.99
C PRO A 483 26.73 -46.76 7.26
N PRO A 484 28.07 -46.87 7.44
CA PRO A 484 28.71 -48.11 7.87
C PRO A 484 28.21 -48.60 9.23
N ALA A 485 28.18 -49.91 9.46
CA ALA A 485 27.71 -50.50 10.72
C ALA A 485 28.51 -50.05 11.96
N SER A 486 29.78 -49.66 11.79
CA SER A 486 30.60 -49.09 12.88
C SER A 486 30.09 -47.74 13.38
N VAL A 487 29.37 -46.98 12.54
CA VAL A 487 28.80 -45.67 12.89
C VAL A 487 27.60 -45.83 13.82
N GLN A 488 26.86 -46.93 13.71
CA GLN A 488 25.71 -47.22 14.59
C GLN A 488 26.12 -47.23 16.07
N GLN A 489 27.11 -48.08 16.41
CA GLN A 489 27.57 -48.23 17.79
C GLN A 489 28.11 -46.92 18.34
N LYS A 490 28.85 -46.18 17.52
CA LYS A 490 29.43 -44.88 17.89
C LYS A 490 28.35 -43.82 18.15
N LEU A 491 27.39 -43.64 17.23
CA LEU A 491 26.33 -42.65 17.42
C LEU A 491 25.44 -42.97 18.63
N CYS A 492 25.15 -44.25 18.87
CA CYS A 492 24.36 -44.67 20.02
C CYS A 492 25.14 -44.56 21.34
N SER A 493 26.45 -44.83 21.36
CA SER A 493 27.28 -44.60 22.56
C SER A 493 27.43 -43.12 22.86
N ASP A 494 27.67 -42.29 21.85
CA ASP A 494 27.85 -40.86 21.99
C ASP A 494 26.55 -40.18 22.43
N TRP A 495 25.40 -40.64 21.91
CA TRP A 495 24.08 -40.23 22.39
C TRP A 495 23.90 -40.52 23.88
N ARG A 496 24.21 -41.74 24.33
CA ARG A 496 24.10 -42.11 25.74
C ARG A 496 25.03 -41.22 26.59
N ALA A 497 26.29 -41.06 26.18
CA ALA A 497 27.24 -40.22 26.90
C ALA A 497 26.79 -38.76 27.06
N LEU A 498 26.09 -38.20 26.07
CA LEU A 498 25.63 -36.80 26.07
C LEU A 498 24.31 -36.58 26.82
N PHE A 499 23.39 -37.54 26.79
CA PHE A 499 22.01 -37.34 27.26
C PHE A 499 21.58 -38.22 28.44
N SER A 500 22.37 -39.23 28.85
CA SER A 500 22.01 -40.12 29.97
C SER A 500 22.31 -39.53 31.36
N SER A 501 22.90 -38.34 31.45
CA SER A 501 23.32 -37.68 32.69
C SER A 501 22.34 -36.59 33.20
N GLY A 502 21.16 -36.46 32.58
CA GLY A 502 20.15 -35.44 32.93
C GLY A 502 18.93 -35.97 33.68
N GLY A 503 19.08 -37.00 34.51
CA GLY A 503 18.07 -37.44 35.47
C GLY A 503 18.49 -37.07 36.90
N ALA A 504 18.33 -35.80 37.27
CA ALA A 504 18.35 -35.31 38.65
C ALA A 504 17.51 -34.04 38.77
#